data_AF-X8H801-F1
#
_entry.id   AF-X8H801-F1
#
_cell.length_a   1.000
_cell.length_b   1.000
_cell.length_c   1.000
_cell.angle_alpha   90.00
_cell.angle_beta   90.00
_cell.angle_gamma   90.00
#
_symmetry.space_group_name_H-M   'P 1'
#
loop_
_entity.id
_entity.type
_entity.pdbx_description
1 polymer ?
#
loop_
_entity_poly.entity_id
_entity_poly.type
_entity_poly.pdbx_seq_one_letter_code
_entity_poly.pdbx_strand_id
1 'polypeptide(L)'
;MATEKDMNELNAPLQSDYKEVVRDIAEELLARLNIEEDGAIIDMFQTGSLDPWQLFVFFSALEHALMEFRTDKRKKTVIVHAQPEALVGTGPVVTPVSTMLEHILMSRVNDMSEGRLETGLLTVSGESIDYEGVNLKGRHVVIICDIHDNESPYLAECIKLCKEMKASHVVAVPLMLWNPDLIDNLTEESIKAELSHENRPLS
;
A
#
# COMPACT_ATOMS: atom_id res chain seq x y z
N MET A 1 -40.54 20.41 20.58
CA MET A 1 -40.39 20.97 19.22
C MET A 1 -38.90 21.17 19.03
N ALA A 2 -38.28 20.42 18.12
CA ALA A 2 -36.88 20.65 17.75
C ALA A 2 -36.77 22.04 17.11
N THR A 3 -35.72 22.78 17.45
CA THR A 3 -35.52 24.14 16.91
C THR A 3 -35.05 24.07 15.46
N GLU A 4 -35.25 25.13 14.67
CA GLU A 4 -34.76 25.23 13.28
C GLU A 4 -33.25 24.92 13.15
N LYS A 5 -32.49 25.15 14.23
CA LYS A 5 -31.06 24.82 14.31
C LYS A 5 -30.82 23.31 14.37
N ASP A 6 -31.61 22.59 15.17
CA ASP A 6 -31.57 21.12 15.26
C ASP A 6 -31.98 20.48 13.92
N MET A 7 -32.91 21.11 13.20
CA MET A 7 -33.40 20.65 11.90
C MET A 7 -32.41 20.90 10.75
N ASN A 8 -31.54 21.91 10.86
CA ASN A 8 -30.47 22.18 9.90
C ASN A 8 -29.24 21.27 10.10
N GLU A 9 -28.95 20.83 11.32
CA GLU A 9 -27.90 19.83 11.58
C GLU A 9 -28.32 18.43 11.08
N LEU A 10 -29.61 18.09 11.19
CA LEU A 10 -30.18 16.84 10.65
C LEU A 10 -30.25 16.79 9.11
N ASN A 11 -30.23 17.94 8.43
CA ASN A 11 -30.28 18.07 6.97
C ASN A 11 -28.97 18.57 6.36
N ALA A 12 -27.90 18.67 7.15
CA ALA A 12 -26.57 18.95 6.62
C ALA A 12 -26.15 17.76 5.74
N PRO A 13 -25.66 18.00 4.50
CA PRO A 13 -25.11 16.91 3.71
C PRO A 13 -24.00 16.24 4.54
N LEU A 14 -24.11 14.92 4.74
CA LEU A 14 -23.08 14.13 5.41
C LEU A 14 -21.75 14.43 4.72
N GLN A 15 -20.90 15.19 5.40
CA GLN A 15 -19.58 15.53 4.89
C GLN A 15 -18.69 14.31 5.16
N SER A 16 -18.21 13.70 4.09
CA SER A 16 -17.27 12.58 4.20
C SER A 16 -15.99 13.02 4.90
N ASP A 17 -15.57 12.25 5.89
CA ASP A 17 -14.32 12.35 6.65
C ASP A 17 -13.12 11.74 5.91
N TYR A 18 -13.33 11.22 4.69
CA TYR A 18 -12.33 10.51 3.87
C TYR A 18 -10.95 11.15 3.87
N LYS A 19 -10.87 12.47 3.66
CA LYS A 19 -9.58 13.19 3.58
C LYS A 19 -8.85 13.22 4.92
N GLU A 20 -9.57 13.29 6.02
CA GLU A 20 -9.00 13.30 7.36
C GLU A 20 -8.47 11.90 7.68
N VAL A 21 -9.28 10.87 7.44
CA VAL A 21 -8.88 9.46 7.62
C VAL A 21 -7.64 9.11 6.79
N VAL A 22 -7.63 9.47 5.50
CA VAL A 22 -6.48 9.23 4.62
C VAL A 22 -5.22 9.91 5.13
N ARG A 23 -5.32 11.17 5.57
CA ARG A 23 -4.16 11.92 6.08
C ARG A 23 -3.62 11.26 7.35
N ASP A 24 -4.48 10.91 8.29
CA ASP A 24 -4.04 10.37 9.58
C ASP A 24 -3.32 9.02 9.40
N ILE A 25 -3.84 8.14 8.53
CA ILE A 25 -3.18 6.87 8.18
C ILE A 25 -1.85 7.12 7.43
N ALA A 26 -1.82 8.10 6.52
CA ALA A 26 -0.61 8.43 5.77
C ALA A 26 0.51 8.97 6.67
N GLU A 27 0.17 9.82 7.65
CA GLU A 27 1.12 10.35 8.64
C GLU A 27 1.73 9.23 9.49
N GLU A 28 0.91 8.27 9.91
CA GLU A 28 1.39 7.09 10.65
C GLU A 28 2.32 6.22 9.78
N LEU A 29 1.93 5.92 8.53
CA LEU A 29 2.77 5.16 7.62
C LEU A 29 4.10 5.88 7.32
N LEU A 30 4.04 7.19 7.09
CA LEU A 30 5.22 8.02 6.87
C LEU A 30 6.16 7.98 8.09
N ALA A 31 5.61 8.04 9.31
CA ALA A 31 6.40 7.91 10.52
C ALA A 31 7.09 6.54 10.57
N ARG A 32 6.35 5.45 10.36
CA ARG A 32 6.88 4.08 10.36
C ARG A 32 7.98 3.87 9.30
N LEU A 33 7.78 4.34 8.07
CA LEU A 33 8.80 4.29 7.00
C LEU A 33 10.14 4.98 7.36
N ASN A 34 10.15 5.86 8.36
CA ASN A 34 11.35 6.57 8.80
C ASN A 34 12.00 5.97 10.06
N ILE A 35 11.27 5.22 10.88
CA ILE A 35 11.75 4.72 12.18
C ILE A 35 11.95 3.20 12.22
N GLU A 36 11.24 2.46 11.38
CA GLU A 36 11.27 0.99 11.40
C GLU A 36 12.65 0.45 11.02
N GLU A 37 12.95 -0.73 11.55
CA GLU A 37 14.26 -1.37 11.38
C GLU A 37 14.44 -2.00 10.00
N ASP A 38 15.70 -2.27 9.62
CA ASP A 38 16.02 -2.93 8.35
C ASP A 38 15.45 -4.36 8.30
N GLY A 39 14.54 -4.61 7.37
CA GLY A 39 13.80 -5.85 7.17
C GLY A 39 12.41 -5.84 7.79
N ALA A 40 11.95 -4.72 8.35
CA ALA A 40 10.61 -4.62 8.94
C ALA A 40 9.50 -4.73 7.88
N ILE A 41 8.37 -5.28 8.32
CA ILE A 41 7.11 -5.32 7.58
C ILE A 41 6.14 -4.37 8.28
N ILE A 42 5.72 -3.32 7.58
CA ILE A 42 4.74 -2.35 8.06
C ILE A 42 3.34 -2.85 7.69
N ASP A 43 2.82 -3.67 8.58
CA ASP A 43 1.47 -4.20 8.45
C ASP A 43 0.46 -3.20 9.02
N MET A 44 -0.10 -2.36 8.14
CA MET A 44 -1.09 -1.33 8.49
C MET A 44 -2.37 -1.44 7.66
N PHE A 45 -2.29 -2.13 6.53
CA PHE A 45 -3.35 -2.17 5.54
C PHE A 45 -4.02 -3.53 5.54
N GLN A 46 -4.61 -3.90 6.67
CA GLN A 46 -5.46 -5.08 6.80
C GLN A 46 -6.91 -4.64 6.88
N THR A 47 -7.79 -5.23 6.08
CA THR A 47 -9.23 -5.04 6.26
C THR A 47 -9.83 -6.11 7.16
N GLY A 48 -10.56 -5.64 8.17
CA GLY A 48 -11.44 -6.47 9.00
C GLY A 48 -12.86 -6.61 8.41
N SER A 49 -13.08 -6.18 7.18
CA SER A 49 -14.41 -6.15 6.55
C SER A 49 -14.33 -6.38 5.04
N LEU A 50 -15.47 -6.68 4.42
CA LEU A 50 -15.58 -6.78 2.96
C LEU A 50 -15.75 -5.41 2.26
N ASP A 51 -15.71 -4.29 3.00
CA ASP A 51 -15.99 -2.95 2.45
C ASP A 51 -14.95 -2.55 1.39
N PRO A 52 -15.34 -2.43 0.11
CA PRO A 52 -14.43 -2.02 -0.95
C PRO A 52 -13.94 -0.58 -0.79
N TRP A 53 -14.65 0.28 -0.04
CA TRP A 53 -14.23 1.66 0.21
C TRP A 53 -12.94 1.75 1.02
N GLN A 54 -12.69 0.75 1.88
CA GLN A 54 -11.47 0.67 2.67
C GLN A 54 -10.21 0.59 1.79
N LEU A 55 -10.33 -0.02 0.60
CA LEU A 55 -9.23 -0.09 -0.36
C LEU A 55 -8.85 1.29 -0.89
N PHE A 56 -9.84 2.13 -1.20
CA PHE A 56 -9.57 3.49 -1.68
C PHE A 56 -8.85 4.34 -0.62
N VAL A 57 -9.23 4.16 0.66
CA VAL A 57 -8.54 4.80 1.79
C VAL A 57 -7.09 4.33 1.87
N PHE A 58 -6.84 3.02 1.78
CA PHE A 58 -5.49 2.45 1.85
C PHE A 58 -4.58 2.90 0.71
N PHE A 59 -5.06 2.85 -0.53
CA PHE A 59 -4.31 3.34 -1.69
C PHE A 59 -4.00 4.83 -1.57
N SER A 60 -4.97 5.64 -1.13
CA SER A 60 -4.77 7.08 -0.99
C SER A 60 -3.81 7.42 0.15
N ALA A 61 -3.87 6.68 1.27
CA ALA A 61 -2.97 6.88 2.39
C ALA A 61 -1.53 6.47 2.02
N LEU A 62 -1.38 5.34 1.33
CA LEU A 62 -0.08 4.91 0.81
C LEU A 62 0.50 5.92 -0.18
N GLU A 63 -0.31 6.38 -1.13
CA GLU A 63 0.10 7.40 -2.09
C GLU A 63 0.57 8.67 -1.39
N HIS A 64 -0.22 9.17 -0.44
CA HIS A 64 0.10 10.39 0.31
C HIS A 64 1.41 10.23 1.10
N ALA A 65 1.58 9.10 1.80
CA ALA A 65 2.80 8.81 2.54
C ALA A 65 4.03 8.73 1.62
N LEU A 66 3.92 8.05 0.47
CA LEU A 66 5.02 7.93 -0.50
C LEU A 66 5.33 9.25 -1.22
N MET A 67 4.34 10.11 -1.40
CA MET A 67 4.55 11.47 -1.93
C MET A 67 5.39 12.31 -0.98
N GLU A 68 5.12 12.23 0.33
CA GLU A 68 5.85 12.97 1.37
C GLU A 68 7.14 12.28 1.83
N PHE A 69 7.33 11.00 1.50
CA PHE A 69 8.48 10.24 1.95
C PHE A 69 9.80 10.86 1.47
N ARG A 70 10.59 11.34 2.43
CA ARG A 70 11.80 12.11 2.13
C ARG A 70 12.86 11.25 1.45
N THR A 71 13.29 11.70 0.28
CA THR A 71 14.45 11.17 -0.44
C THR A 71 15.53 12.25 -0.50
N ASP A 72 16.76 11.93 -0.14
CA ASP A 72 17.88 12.88 -0.24
C ASP A 72 19.16 12.19 -0.69
N LYS A 73 20.27 12.95 -0.83
CA LYS A 73 21.54 12.39 -1.32
C LYS A 73 22.11 11.30 -0.40
N ARG A 74 21.70 11.25 0.87
CA ARG A 74 22.10 10.25 1.86
C ARG A 74 21.09 9.11 1.94
N LYS A 75 19.82 9.39 1.66
CA LYS A 75 18.73 8.41 1.59
C LYS A 75 18.19 8.32 0.15
N LYS A 76 18.99 7.71 -0.73
CA LYS A 76 18.57 7.42 -2.10
C LYS A 76 17.63 6.22 -2.09
N THR A 77 16.39 6.44 -2.48
CA THR A 77 15.32 5.47 -2.34
C THR A 77 15.01 4.76 -3.65
N VAL A 78 14.70 3.47 -3.56
CA VAL A 78 14.06 2.70 -4.63
C VAL A 78 12.73 2.18 -4.09
N ILE A 79 11.63 2.56 -4.72
CA ILE A 79 10.32 1.96 -4.43
C ILE A 79 10.19 0.72 -5.30
N VAL A 80 10.14 -0.45 -4.67
CA VAL A 80 10.07 -1.73 -5.37
C VAL A 80 8.64 -2.22 -5.32
N HIS A 81 8.01 -2.33 -6.48
CA HIS A 81 6.71 -2.99 -6.60
C HIS A 81 6.94 -4.50 -6.60
N ALA A 82 6.37 -5.22 -5.64
CA ALA A 82 6.27 -6.68 -5.71
C ALA A 82 4.90 -7.06 -6.25
N GLN A 83 4.89 -7.60 -7.47
CA GLN A 83 3.70 -8.14 -8.10
C GLN A 83 3.21 -9.36 -7.29
N PRO A 84 1.90 -9.65 -7.27
CA PRO A 84 1.40 -10.81 -6.56
C PRO A 84 1.99 -12.13 -7.05
N GLU A 85 2.32 -13.02 -6.11
CA GLU A 85 2.80 -14.37 -6.43
C GLU A 85 1.79 -15.12 -7.29
N ALA A 86 0.48 -14.93 -7.09
CA ALA A 86 -0.57 -15.57 -7.89
C ALA A 86 -0.49 -15.27 -9.40
N LEU A 87 0.32 -14.29 -9.82
CA LEU A 87 0.54 -13.91 -11.21
C LEU A 87 1.84 -14.51 -11.79
N VAL A 88 2.35 -15.62 -11.24
CA VAL A 88 3.54 -16.33 -11.76
C VAL A 88 3.49 -16.49 -13.28
N GLY A 89 4.60 -16.13 -13.95
CA GLY A 89 4.78 -16.36 -15.38
C GLY A 89 4.00 -15.43 -16.30
N THR A 90 3.25 -14.47 -15.76
CA THR A 90 2.50 -13.48 -16.57
C THR A 90 3.34 -12.27 -16.98
N GLY A 91 4.60 -12.18 -16.54
CA GLY A 91 5.44 -10.99 -16.73
C GLY A 91 4.88 -9.78 -15.95
N PRO A 92 5.38 -8.56 -16.23
CA PRO A 92 4.85 -7.34 -15.62
C PRO A 92 3.37 -7.13 -15.96
N VAL A 93 2.52 -7.06 -14.94
CA VAL A 93 1.09 -6.72 -15.09
C VAL A 93 0.78 -5.35 -14.52
N VAL A 94 -0.25 -4.70 -15.08
CA VAL A 94 -0.77 -3.45 -14.54
C VAL A 94 -1.67 -3.76 -13.35
N THR A 95 -1.32 -3.19 -12.19
CA THR A 95 -2.09 -3.27 -10.94
C THR A 95 -2.40 -1.87 -10.42
N PRO A 96 -3.34 -1.69 -9.48
CA PRO A 96 -3.55 -0.40 -8.85
C PRO A 96 -2.27 0.20 -8.25
N VAL A 97 -1.40 -0.63 -7.65
CA VAL A 97 -0.08 -0.17 -7.16
C VAL A 97 0.79 0.29 -8.31
N SER A 98 0.90 -0.45 -9.42
CA SER A 98 1.78 -0.03 -10.52
C SER A 98 1.37 1.33 -11.08
N THR A 99 0.06 1.57 -11.25
CA THR A 99 -0.47 2.87 -11.72
C THR A 99 -0.24 3.99 -10.70
N MET A 100 -0.43 3.72 -9.40
CA MET A 100 -0.16 4.69 -8.34
C MET A 100 1.33 5.08 -8.29
N LEU A 101 2.24 4.11 -8.44
CA LEU A 101 3.68 4.37 -8.46
C LEU A 101 4.09 5.20 -9.68
N GLU A 102 3.51 4.97 -10.87
CA GLU A 102 3.71 5.82 -12.04
C GLU A 102 3.30 7.27 -11.74
N HIS A 103 2.14 7.48 -11.11
CA HIS A 103 1.68 8.82 -10.74
C HIS A 103 2.60 9.50 -9.72
N ILE A 104 3.07 8.78 -8.69
CA ILE A 104 4.04 9.29 -7.70
C ILE A 104 5.33 9.73 -8.40
N LEU A 105 5.86 8.90 -9.31
CA LEU A 105 7.07 9.21 -10.06
C LEU A 105 6.91 10.45 -10.93
N MET A 106 5.80 10.56 -11.66
CA MET A 106 5.49 11.75 -12.46
C MET A 106 5.39 13.00 -11.58
N SER A 107 4.84 12.87 -10.39
CA SER A 107 4.70 13.98 -9.43
C SER A 107 6.02 14.33 -8.73
N ARG A 108 6.99 13.40 -8.70
CA ARG A 108 8.31 13.55 -8.06
C ARG A 108 9.48 13.57 -9.06
N VAL A 109 9.24 14.08 -10.27
CA VAL A 109 10.22 14.10 -11.36
C VAL A 109 11.58 14.73 -10.99
N ASN A 110 11.59 15.71 -10.09
CA ASN A 110 12.83 16.34 -9.61
C ASN A 110 13.70 15.33 -8.85
N ASP A 111 13.09 14.52 -7.97
CA ASP A 111 13.79 13.51 -7.18
C ASP A 111 14.35 12.41 -8.08
N MET A 112 13.62 12.03 -9.12
CA MET A 112 14.08 11.11 -10.15
C MET A 112 15.25 11.67 -10.94
N SER A 113 15.14 12.92 -11.41
CA SER A 113 16.20 13.57 -12.21
C SER A 113 17.52 13.69 -11.46
N GLU A 114 17.46 13.77 -10.12
CA GLU A 114 18.62 13.83 -9.23
C GLU A 114 19.09 12.44 -8.77
N GLY A 115 18.44 11.37 -9.24
CA GLY A 115 18.72 9.98 -8.89
C GLY A 115 18.48 9.66 -7.40
N ARG A 116 17.62 10.45 -6.75
CA ARG A 116 17.21 10.28 -5.34
C ARG A 116 16.05 9.32 -5.17
N LEU A 117 15.19 9.21 -6.17
CA LEU A 117 14.05 8.31 -6.22
C LEU A 117 14.07 7.52 -7.52
N GLU A 118 13.91 6.21 -7.44
CA GLU A 118 13.80 5.29 -8.57
C GLU A 118 12.74 4.22 -8.25
N THR A 119 12.34 3.45 -9.25
CA THR A 119 11.51 2.25 -9.03
C THR A 119 12.22 0.97 -9.44
N GLY A 120 11.74 -0.14 -8.89
CA GLY A 120 12.01 -1.48 -9.36
C GLY A 120 10.75 -2.34 -9.31
N LEU A 121 10.81 -3.48 -9.96
CA LEU A 121 9.72 -4.46 -10.04
C LEU A 121 10.28 -5.83 -9.65
N LEU A 122 9.52 -6.54 -8.82
CA LEU A 122 9.72 -7.94 -8.50
C LEU A 122 8.60 -8.77 -9.12
N THR A 123 8.96 -9.76 -9.93
CA THR A 123 8.04 -10.71 -10.56
C THR A 123 8.44 -12.14 -10.26
N VAL A 124 7.47 -13.06 -10.23
CA VAL A 124 7.74 -14.49 -10.04
C VAL A 124 7.78 -15.20 -11.39
N SER A 125 8.90 -15.87 -11.65
CA SER A 125 9.14 -16.68 -12.85
C SER A 125 9.46 -18.12 -12.46
N GLY A 126 8.45 -18.99 -12.49
CA GLY A 126 8.63 -20.39 -12.09
C GLY A 126 8.93 -20.51 -10.60
N GLU A 127 10.18 -20.85 -10.25
CA GLU A 127 10.65 -21.02 -8.86
C GLU A 127 11.58 -19.88 -8.40
N SER A 128 11.70 -18.79 -9.16
CA SER A 128 12.54 -17.64 -8.80
C SER A 128 11.80 -16.31 -8.81
N ILE A 129 12.25 -15.40 -7.94
CA ILE A 129 11.85 -14.00 -7.95
C ILE A 129 12.88 -13.22 -8.75
N ASP A 130 12.43 -12.59 -9.83
CA ASP A 130 13.25 -11.74 -10.68
C ASP A 130 13.07 -10.28 -10.30
N TYR A 131 14.17 -9.54 -10.25
CA TYR A 131 14.18 -8.10 -10.02
C TYR A 131 14.55 -7.35 -11.30
N GLU A 132 13.69 -6.41 -11.69
CA GLU A 132 13.93 -5.46 -12.77
C GLU A 132 14.01 -4.03 -12.20
N GLY A 133 15.13 -3.35 -12.41
CA GLY A 133 15.28 -1.96 -11.95
C GLY A 133 16.73 -1.54 -11.78
N VAL A 134 16.93 -0.42 -11.06
CA VAL A 134 18.27 0.11 -10.77
C VAL A 134 19.01 -0.76 -9.76
N ASN A 135 20.34 -0.62 -9.69
CA ASN A 135 21.13 -1.31 -8.67
C ASN A 135 20.73 -0.86 -7.24
N LEU A 136 20.36 -1.83 -6.40
CA LEU A 136 19.95 -1.62 -5.01
C LEU A 136 21.11 -1.37 -4.04
N LYS A 137 22.36 -1.59 -4.44
CA LYS A 137 23.52 -1.44 -3.55
C LYS A 137 23.56 -0.06 -2.89
N GLY A 138 23.45 -0.06 -1.56
CA GLY A 138 23.47 1.15 -0.72
C GLY A 138 22.18 1.98 -0.76
N ARG A 139 21.12 1.50 -1.44
CA ARG A 139 19.82 2.17 -1.53
C ARG A 139 18.93 1.86 -0.33
N HIS A 140 18.09 2.81 0.03
CA HIS A 140 16.95 2.62 0.92
C HIS A 140 15.81 2.04 0.09
N VAL A 141 15.32 0.87 0.42
CA VAL A 141 14.32 0.15 -0.38
C VAL A 141 13.00 0.13 0.38
N VAL A 142 11.95 0.54 -0.30
CA VAL A 142 10.57 0.42 0.17
C VAL A 142 9.85 -0.54 -0.77
N ILE A 143 9.56 -1.75 -0.30
CA ILE A 143 8.82 -2.75 -1.06
C ILE A 143 7.33 -2.52 -0.85
N ILE A 144 6.57 -2.34 -1.92
CA ILE A 144 5.11 -2.25 -1.90
C ILE A 144 4.57 -3.53 -2.52
N CYS A 145 3.79 -4.29 -1.75
CA CYS A 145 3.25 -5.57 -2.20
C CYS A 145 1.74 -5.48 -2.36
N ASP A 146 1.27 -5.87 -3.54
CA ASP A 146 -0.14 -6.11 -3.79
C ASP A 146 -0.58 -7.38 -3.05
N ILE A 147 -1.52 -7.30 -2.09
CA ILE A 147 -2.30 -8.44 -1.59
C ILE A 147 -1.47 -9.56 -0.92
N HIS A 148 -0.68 -9.24 0.12
CA HIS A 148 0.05 -10.24 0.90
C HIS A 148 -0.13 -10.00 2.40
N ASP A 149 -0.03 -11.08 3.18
CA ASP A 149 0.08 -11.01 4.64
C ASP A 149 1.52 -10.70 5.08
N ASN A 150 1.68 -10.20 6.29
CA ASN A 150 2.95 -10.03 6.97
C ASN A 150 3.71 -11.37 7.16
N GLU A 151 3.00 -12.50 7.21
CA GLU A 151 3.54 -13.85 7.33
C GLU A 151 3.84 -14.50 5.98
N SER A 152 3.67 -13.78 4.87
CA SER A 152 3.90 -14.30 3.53
C SER A 152 5.36 -14.75 3.32
N PRO A 153 5.62 -16.03 3.00
CA PRO A 153 6.96 -16.51 2.65
C PRO A 153 7.53 -15.76 1.44
N TYR A 154 6.68 -15.43 0.47
CA TYR A 154 7.04 -14.63 -0.70
C TYR A 154 7.58 -13.26 -0.29
N LEU A 155 6.92 -12.56 0.64
CA LEU A 155 7.37 -11.26 1.11
C LEU A 155 8.73 -11.34 1.82
N ALA A 156 8.94 -12.38 2.63
CA ALA A 156 10.23 -12.64 3.27
C ALA A 156 11.35 -12.86 2.23
N GLU A 157 11.06 -13.58 1.15
CA GLU A 157 11.99 -13.78 0.03
C GLU A 157 12.27 -12.50 -0.74
N CYS A 158 11.26 -11.65 -1.01
CA CYS A 158 11.47 -10.33 -1.63
C CYS A 158 12.43 -9.45 -0.80
N ILE A 159 12.24 -9.40 0.52
CA ILE A 159 13.11 -8.66 1.44
C ILE A 159 14.53 -9.24 1.39
N LYS A 160 14.66 -10.57 1.46
CA LYS A 160 15.94 -11.26 1.41
C LYS A 160 16.69 -10.94 0.10
N LEU A 161 16.03 -11.00 -1.05
CA LEU A 161 16.62 -10.68 -2.35
C LEU A 161 17.16 -9.24 -2.37
N CYS A 162 16.38 -8.27 -1.89
CA CYS A 162 16.83 -6.87 -1.82
C CYS A 162 18.09 -6.71 -0.93
N LYS A 163 18.15 -7.44 0.19
CA LYS A 163 19.33 -7.46 1.08
C LYS A 163 20.54 -8.14 0.43
N GLU A 164 20.35 -9.23 -0.31
CA GLU A 164 21.41 -9.90 -1.07
C GLU A 164 21.99 -9.00 -2.17
N MET A 165 21.14 -8.15 -2.76
CA MET A 165 21.54 -7.07 -3.68
C MET A 165 22.21 -5.87 -2.98
N LYS A 166 22.47 -5.98 -1.67
CA LYS A 166 23.19 -5.02 -0.82
C LYS A 166 22.46 -3.69 -0.64
N ALA A 167 21.12 -3.71 -0.61
CA ALA A 167 20.34 -2.58 -0.09
C ALA A 167 20.89 -2.16 1.29
N SER A 168 20.94 -0.86 1.57
CA SER A 168 21.41 -0.37 2.87
C SER A 168 20.33 -0.49 3.94
N HIS A 169 19.07 -0.53 3.52
CA HIS A 169 17.91 -0.66 4.36
C HIS A 169 16.72 -1.10 3.52
N VAL A 170 15.90 -2.01 4.02
CA VAL A 170 14.71 -2.54 3.34
C VAL A 170 13.52 -2.50 4.28
N VAL A 171 12.39 -1.96 3.85
CA VAL A 171 11.12 -2.04 4.57
C VAL A 171 10.04 -2.47 3.58
N ALA A 172 9.12 -3.32 4.01
CA ALA A 172 8.00 -3.77 3.20
C ALA A 172 6.67 -3.21 3.71
N VAL A 173 5.76 -2.87 2.80
CA VAL A 173 4.41 -2.41 3.07
C VAL A 173 3.44 -3.29 2.29
N PRO A 174 2.92 -4.37 2.90
CA PRO A 174 1.86 -5.17 2.30
C PRO A 174 0.54 -4.38 2.28
N LEU A 175 -0.15 -4.42 1.14
CA LEU A 175 -1.56 -4.03 1.04
C LEU A 175 -2.41 -5.28 1.16
N MET A 176 -2.77 -5.68 2.37
CA MET A 176 -3.59 -6.87 2.63
C MET A 176 -5.07 -6.56 2.38
N LEU A 177 -5.55 -7.00 1.21
CA LEU A 177 -6.95 -6.76 0.84
C LEU A 177 -7.95 -7.54 1.67
N TRP A 178 -7.59 -8.62 2.38
CA TRP A 178 -8.46 -9.39 3.30
C TRP A 178 -7.67 -10.00 4.45
N ASN A 179 -8.13 -9.80 5.68
CA ASN A 179 -7.61 -10.48 6.85
C ASN A 179 -7.93 -12.01 6.77
N PRO A 180 -6.94 -12.91 6.95
CA PRO A 180 -7.13 -14.36 6.93
C PRO A 180 -8.21 -14.85 7.91
N ASP A 181 -8.32 -14.21 9.08
CA ASP A 181 -9.33 -14.53 10.09
C ASP A 181 -10.75 -14.26 9.59
N LEU A 182 -10.94 -13.30 8.66
CA LEU A 182 -12.23 -13.17 7.98
C LEU A 182 -12.45 -14.35 7.04
N ILE A 183 -11.48 -14.64 6.17
CA ILE A 183 -11.60 -15.68 5.14
C ILE A 183 -11.99 -17.04 5.74
N ASP A 184 -11.36 -17.41 6.85
CA ASP A 184 -11.60 -18.69 7.52
C ASP A 184 -13.03 -18.80 8.12
N ASN A 185 -13.73 -17.68 8.29
CA ASN A 185 -15.09 -17.61 8.83
C ASN A 185 -16.14 -17.20 7.79
N LEU A 186 -15.77 -17.00 6.51
CA LEU A 186 -16.70 -16.60 5.46
C LEU A 186 -17.56 -17.78 4.98
N THR A 187 -18.86 -17.69 5.24
CA THR A 187 -19.92 -18.46 4.58
C THR A 187 -20.65 -17.59 3.56
N GLU A 188 -21.30 -18.21 2.55
CA GLU A 188 -22.11 -17.47 1.56
C GLU A 188 -23.19 -16.60 2.23
N GLU A 189 -23.70 -17.04 3.37
CA GLU A 189 -24.69 -16.33 4.18
C GLU A 189 -24.09 -15.13 4.91
N SER A 190 -22.89 -15.26 5.49
CA SER A 190 -22.17 -14.13 6.11
C SER A 190 -21.76 -13.06 5.10
N ILE A 191 -21.30 -13.47 3.91
CA ILE A 191 -20.96 -12.54 2.81
C ILE A 191 -22.20 -11.75 2.40
N LYS A 192 -23.34 -12.42 2.21
CA LYS A 192 -24.61 -11.75 1.87
C LYS A 192 -25.07 -10.80 2.96
N ALA A 193 -24.86 -11.14 4.23
CA ALA A 193 -25.23 -10.30 5.36
C ALA A 193 -24.35 -9.03 5.43
N GLU A 194 -23.02 -9.15 5.32
CA GLU A 194 -22.12 -8.00 5.34
C GLU A 194 -22.36 -7.04 4.16
N LEU A 195 -22.46 -7.58 2.93
CA LEU A 195 -22.76 -6.79 1.73
C LEU A 195 -24.14 -6.12 1.76
N SER A 196 -25.08 -6.61 2.59
CA SER A 196 -26.41 -6.01 2.73
C SER A 196 -26.42 -4.72 3.53
N HIS A 197 -25.38 -4.49 4.34
CA HIS A 197 -25.22 -3.30 5.18
C HIS A 197 -24.26 -2.26 4.59
N GLU A 198 -23.63 -2.55 3.44
CA GLU A 198 -22.72 -1.60 2.79
C GLU A 198 -23.45 -0.34 2.34
N ASN A 199 -22.82 0.80 2.63
CA ASN A 199 -23.27 2.13 2.27
C ASN A 199 -23.44 2.23 0.75
N ARG A 200 -24.66 1.98 0.27
CA ARG A 200 -25.04 2.36 -1.08
C ARG A 200 -24.79 3.86 -1.21
N PRO A 201 -24.12 4.33 -2.29
CA PRO A 201 -24.05 5.76 -2.54
C PRO A 201 -25.48 6.30 -2.52
N LEU A 202 -25.73 7.27 -1.65
CA LEU A 202 -27.00 7.98 -1.60
C LEU A 202 -27.19 8.61 -2.98
N SER A 203 -28.12 8.04 -3.75
CA SER A 203 -28.58 8.54 -5.04
C SER A 203 -29.16 9.94 -4.93
#